data_AF-V2UHB8-F1
#
_entry.id   AF-V2UHB8-F1
#
_cell.length_a   1.000
_cell.length_b   1.000
_cell.length_c   1.000
_cell.angle_alpha   90.00
_cell.angle_beta   90.00
_cell.angle_gamma   90.00
#
_symmetry.space_group_name_H-M   'P 1'
#
loop_
_entity.id
_entity.type
_entity.pdbx_description
1 polymer ?
#
loop_
_entity_poly.entity_id
_entity_poly.type
_entity_poly.pdbx_seq_one_letter_code
_entity_poly.pdbx_strand_id
1 'polypeptide(L)'
;MEVTAKLRGAAISAQKARLVADLIRGKSVAHALNILNFSNKKAAVLVKKALESAIANAEHNNSLDVDDLKVSTIYVDEGMSLKRIMPRAKGRADRITKRTCHITVKVGV
;
A
#
# COMPACT_ATOMS: atom_id res chain seq x y z
N MET A 1 6.77 -13.23 -15.52
CA MET A 1 7.84 -12.53 -14.81
C MET A 1 7.19 -11.62 -13.78
N GLU A 2 7.62 -11.63 -12.51
CA GLU A 2 7.02 -10.77 -11.47
C GLU A 2 7.95 -9.62 -11.12
N VAL A 3 7.41 -8.40 -11.14
CA VAL A 3 8.11 -7.17 -10.77
C VAL A 3 7.52 -6.65 -9.47
N THR A 4 8.39 -6.27 -8.52
CA THR A 4 7.96 -5.89 -7.18
C THR A 4 8.27 -4.42 -6.89
N ALA A 5 7.35 -3.73 -6.21
CA ALA A 5 7.58 -2.43 -5.60
C ALA A 5 7.18 -2.45 -4.12
N LYS A 6 7.94 -1.74 -3.28
CA LYS A 6 7.74 -1.72 -1.84
C LYS A 6 7.75 -0.29 -1.31
N LEU A 7 6.67 0.11 -0.63
CA LEU A 7 6.63 1.33 0.16
C LEU A 7 6.83 0.98 1.63
N ARG A 8 7.99 1.37 2.20
CA ARG A 8 8.33 1.07 3.59
C ARG A 8 8.04 2.25 4.52
N GLY A 9 7.57 1.95 5.73
CA GLY A 9 7.35 2.97 6.78
C GLY A 9 6.17 3.89 6.49
N ALA A 10 5.15 3.41 5.76
CA ALA A 10 3.97 4.20 5.46
C ALA A 10 3.22 4.57 6.75
N ALA A 11 2.93 5.87 6.93
CA ALA A 11 2.27 6.41 8.12
C ALA A 11 0.75 6.15 8.13
N ILE A 12 0.38 4.88 8.15
CA ILE A 12 -0.98 4.35 8.26
C ILE A 12 -0.94 2.96 8.93
N SER A 13 -2.04 2.55 9.57
CA SER A 13 -2.13 1.19 10.10
C SER A 13 -2.32 0.18 8.97
N ALA A 14 -1.72 -1.00 9.12
CA ALA A 14 -1.82 -2.07 8.13
C ALA A 14 -3.29 -2.43 7.82
N GLN A 15 -4.15 -2.52 8.84
CA GLN A 15 -5.57 -2.80 8.66
C GLN A 15 -6.27 -1.82 7.70
N LYS A 16 -6.00 -0.51 7.81
CA LYS A 16 -6.64 0.50 6.94
C LYS A 16 -6.13 0.42 5.51
N ALA A 17 -4.87 0.05 5.32
CA ALA A 17 -4.27 -0.14 4.01
C ALA A 17 -4.74 -1.46 3.35
N ARG A 18 -4.91 -2.54 4.13
CA ARG A 18 -5.44 -3.83 3.64
C ARG A 18 -6.80 -3.70 2.96
N LEU A 19 -7.71 -2.92 3.54
CA LEU A 19 -9.03 -2.65 2.94
C LEU A 19 -8.95 -2.12 1.51
N VAL A 20 -7.93 -1.31 1.19
CA VAL A 20 -7.73 -0.79 -0.17
C VAL A 20 -6.93 -1.75 -1.04
N ALA A 21 -5.93 -2.43 -0.46
CA ALA A 21 -5.17 -3.45 -1.17
C ALA A 21 -6.07 -4.60 -1.69
N ASP A 22 -7.07 -4.99 -0.90
CA ASP A 22 -8.01 -6.05 -1.27
C ASP A 22 -8.90 -5.68 -2.45
N LEU A 23 -9.17 -4.39 -2.68
CA LEU A 23 -9.98 -3.91 -3.81
C LEU A 23 -9.29 -4.11 -5.16
N ILE A 24 -7.96 -4.13 -5.18
CA ILE A 24 -7.14 -4.16 -6.41
C ILE A 24 -6.43 -5.49 -6.65
N ARG A 25 -6.52 -6.43 -5.70
CA ARG A 25 -5.89 -7.74 -5.81
C ARG A 25 -6.45 -8.53 -7.00
N GLY A 26 -5.57 -9.04 -7.86
CA GLY A 26 -5.96 -9.85 -9.01
C GLY A 26 -6.58 -9.07 -10.18
N LYS A 27 -6.64 -7.74 -10.11
CA LYS A 27 -7.19 -6.90 -11.19
C LYS A 27 -6.10 -6.51 -12.19
N SER A 28 -6.52 -6.16 -13.41
CA SER A 28 -5.63 -5.51 -14.37
C SER A 28 -5.16 -4.17 -13.83
N VAL A 29 -3.96 -3.76 -14.22
CA VAL A 29 -3.35 -2.50 -13.76
C VAL A 29 -4.23 -1.29 -14.09
N ALA A 30 -4.77 -1.22 -15.31
CA ALA A 30 -5.66 -0.14 -15.73
C ALA A 30 -6.91 -0.04 -14.83
N HIS A 31 -7.55 -1.17 -14.54
CA HIS A 31 -8.72 -1.19 -13.67
C HIS A 31 -8.37 -0.86 -12.21
N ALA A 32 -7.23 -1.34 -11.71
CA ALA A 32 -6.72 -1.02 -10.38
C ALA A 32 -6.45 0.49 -10.22
N LEU A 33 -5.82 1.14 -11.19
CA LEU A 33 -5.58 2.59 -11.17
C LEU A 33 -6.88 3.39 -11.10
N ASN A 34 -7.90 2.99 -11.86
CA ASN A 34 -9.21 3.64 -11.81
C ASN A 34 -9.86 3.52 -10.43
N ILE A 35 -9.85 2.34 -9.83
CA ILE A 35 -10.38 2.13 -8.47
C ILE A 35 -9.66 3.03 -7.46
N LEU A 36 -8.33 3.13 -7.56
CA LEU A 36 -7.53 3.93 -6.64
C LEU A 36 -7.75 5.44 -6.84
N ASN A 37 -7.97 5.89 -8.07
CA ASN A 37 -8.25 7.30 -8.38
C ASN A 37 -9.55 7.81 -7.76
N PHE A 38 -10.61 6.99 -7.79
CA PHE A 38 -11.92 7.37 -7.27
C PHE A 38 -12.14 6.96 -5.80
N SER A 39 -11.13 6.38 -5.15
CA SER A 39 -11.22 6.01 -3.73
C SER A 39 -10.85 7.17 -2.82
N ASN A 40 -11.81 7.64 -2.01
CA ASN A 40 -11.63 8.75 -1.07
C ASN A 40 -10.79 8.39 0.19
N LYS A 41 -10.04 7.28 0.17
CA LYS A 41 -9.24 6.83 1.32
C LYS A 41 -7.79 7.28 1.18
N LYS A 42 -7.19 7.80 2.25
CA LYS A 42 -5.73 8.10 2.31
C LYS A 42 -4.87 6.92 1.85
N ALA A 43 -5.28 5.70 2.19
CA ALA A 43 -4.60 4.47 1.77
C ALA A 43 -4.50 4.33 0.24
N ALA A 44 -5.52 4.80 -0.51
CA ALA A 44 -5.53 4.72 -1.96
C ALA A 44 -4.38 5.53 -2.59
N VAL A 45 -4.10 6.72 -2.05
CA VAL A 45 -2.97 7.55 -2.51
C VAL A 45 -1.62 6.83 -2.29
N LEU A 46 -1.45 6.16 -1.15
CA LEU A 46 -0.21 5.44 -0.84
C LEU A 46 -0.05 4.18 -1.70
N VAL A 47 -1.12 3.42 -1.88
CA VAL A 47 -1.13 2.21 -2.71
C VAL A 47 -0.94 2.56 -4.19
N LYS A 48 -1.57 3.63 -4.67
CA LYS A 48 -1.42 4.15 -6.03
C LYS A 48 0.04 4.46 -6.36
N LYS A 49 0.74 5.20 -5.49
CA LYS A 49 2.17 5.48 -5.67
C LYS A 49 3.02 4.20 -5.75
N ALA A 50 2.71 3.19 -4.93
CA ALA A 50 3.42 1.92 -4.97
C ALA A 50 3.14 1.13 -6.26
N LEU A 51 1.89 1.18 -6.75
CA LEU A 51 1.49 0.56 -8.01
C LEU A 51 2.13 1.25 -9.23
N GLU A 52 2.10 2.58 -9.29
CA GLU A 52 2.76 3.38 -10.34
C GLU A 52 4.26 3.08 -10.40
N SER A 53 4.92 2.95 -9.24
CA SER A 53 6.33 2.54 -9.18
C SER A 53 6.54 1.10 -9.68
N ALA A 54 5.63 0.17 -9.42
CA ALA A 54 5.73 -1.20 -9.94
C ALA A 54 5.57 -1.24 -11.47
N ILE A 55 4.66 -0.44 -12.03
CA ILE A 55 4.45 -0.31 -13.48
C ILE A 55 5.71 0.24 -14.14
N ALA A 56 6.25 1.35 -13.62
CA ALA A 56 7.46 1.97 -14.15
C ALA A 56 8.66 1.02 -14.12
N ASN A 57 8.79 0.21 -13.06
CA ASN A 57 9.83 -0.81 -12.99
C ASN A 57 9.63 -1.92 -14.02
N ALA A 58 8.38 -2.33 -14.28
CA ALA A 58 8.05 -3.37 -15.24
C ALA A 58 8.30 -2.94 -16.69
N GLU A 59 7.97 -1.68 -17.00
CA GLU A 59 8.22 -1.08 -18.31
C GLU A 59 9.73 -0.87 -18.54
N HIS A 60 10.41 -0.21 -17.61
CA HIS A 60 11.81 0.19 -17.81
C HIS A 60 12.81 -0.97 -17.69
N ASN A 61 12.68 -1.83 -16.67
CA ASN A 61 13.69 -2.85 -16.39
C ASN A 61 13.38 -4.20 -17.06
N ASN A 62 12.12 -4.46 -17.37
CA ASN A 62 11.66 -5.75 -17.89
C ASN A 62 11.02 -5.64 -19.28
N SER A 63 10.88 -4.42 -19.82
CA SER A 63 10.30 -4.14 -21.15
C SER A 63 8.96 -4.85 -21.37
N LEU A 64 8.16 -4.94 -20.30
CA LEU A 64 6.82 -5.53 -20.33
C LEU A 64 5.82 -4.49 -20.83
N ASP A 65 4.85 -4.94 -21.62
CA ASP A 65 3.73 -4.11 -22.02
C ASP A 65 2.82 -3.82 -20.81
N VAL A 66 2.45 -2.56 -20.64
CA VAL A 66 1.63 -2.08 -19.51
C VAL A 66 0.22 -2.64 -19.58
N ASP A 67 -0.29 -2.86 -20.79
CA ASP A 67 -1.67 -3.33 -21.01
C ASP A 67 -1.87 -4.79 -20.56
N ASP A 68 -0.81 -5.60 -20.60
CA ASP A 68 -0.82 -7.00 -20.17
C ASP A 68 -0.58 -7.17 -18.66
N LEU A 69 -0.22 -6.10 -17.94
CA LEU A 69 0.09 -6.19 -16.51
C LEU A 69 -1.16 -6.39 -15.66
N LYS A 70 -1.11 -7.40 -14.78
CA LYS A 70 -2.05 -7.60 -13.69
C LYS A 70 -1.37 -7.50 -12.33
N VAL A 71 -2.14 -7.11 -11.31
CA VAL A 71 -1.69 -7.14 -9.91
C VAL A 71 -1.69 -8.60 -9.44
N SER A 72 -0.54 -9.26 -9.52
CA SER A 72 -0.40 -10.68 -9.16
C SER A 72 -0.62 -10.89 -7.67
N THR A 73 0.12 -10.15 -6.84
CA THR A 73 0.00 -10.21 -5.39
C THR A 73 0.16 -8.83 -4.78
N ILE A 74 -0.66 -8.56 -3.77
CA ILE A 74 -0.54 -7.35 -2.96
C ILE A 74 -0.79 -7.72 -1.51
N TYR A 75 0.09 -7.27 -0.63
CA TYR A 75 -0.02 -7.49 0.79
C TYR A 75 0.55 -6.33 1.59
N VAL A 76 0.08 -6.20 2.82
CA VAL A 76 0.45 -5.12 3.72
C VAL A 76 0.84 -5.69 5.08
N ASP A 77 2.12 -5.52 5.39
CA ASP A 77 2.73 -5.96 6.64
C ASP A 77 2.73 -4.84 7.68
N GLU A 78 2.76 -5.23 8.95
CA GLU A 78 2.93 -4.29 10.04
C GLU A 78 4.37 -3.77 10.08
N GLY A 79 4.51 -2.46 10.28
CA GLY A 79 5.80 -1.82 10.46
C GLY A 79 6.07 -1.46 11.91
N MET A 80 7.13 -0.68 12.13
CA MET A 80 7.45 -0.16 13.46
C MET A 80 6.30 0.68 14.03
N SER A 81 5.96 0.44 15.28
CA SER A 81 4.95 1.21 16.00
C SER A 81 5.60 2.24 16.91
N LEU A 82 5.27 3.52 16.69
CA LEU A 82 5.75 4.61 17.52
C LEU A 82 4.87 4.74 18.77
N LYS A 83 5.48 4.63 19.95
CA LYS A 83 4.80 4.77 21.25
C LYS A 83 4.77 6.24 21.66
N ARG A 84 3.62 6.75 22.09
CA ARG A 84 3.43 8.11 22.61
C ARG A 84 2.65 8.06 23.91
N ILE A 85 2.97 8.94 24.85
CA ILE A 85 2.24 9.08 26.11
C ILE A 85 1.10 10.08 25.90
N MET A 86 -0.09 9.76 26.37
CA MET A 86 -1.24 10.65 26.40
C MET A 86 -1.66 10.90 27.85
N PRO A 87 -1.61 12.14 28.35
CA PRO A 87 -2.09 12.46 29.68
C PRO A 87 -3.61 12.28 29.77
N ARG A 88 -4.07 11.70 30.88
CA ARG A 88 -5.49 11.45 31.17
C ARG A 88 -5.87 12.07 32.52
N ALA A 89 -7.17 12.09 32.82
CA ALA A 89 -7.69 12.61 34.08
C ALA A 89 -7.10 11.88 35.30
N LYS A 90 -7.08 12.57 36.46
CA LYS A 90 -6.59 12.06 37.74
C LYS A 90 -5.12 11.57 37.72
N GLY A 91 -4.25 12.27 36.98
CA GLY A 91 -2.81 11.97 36.93
C GLY A 91 -2.43 10.67 36.19
N ARG A 92 -3.37 10.08 35.43
CA ARG A 92 -3.13 8.83 34.69
C ARG A 92 -2.46 9.11 33.34
N ALA A 93 -1.76 8.10 32.80
CA ALA A 93 -1.11 8.18 31.50
C ALA A 93 -1.43 6.93 30.66
N ASP A 94 -1.94 7.15 29.45
CA ASP A 94 -2.20 6.09 28.48
C ASP A 94 -1.14 6.07 27.38
N ARG A 95 -1.01 4.93 26.69
CA ARG A 95 -0.13 4.79 25.54
C ARG A 95 -0.91 4.86 24.23
N ILE A 96 -0.62 5.86 23.40
CA ILE A 96 -1.04 5.89 21.99
C ILE A 96 0.00 5.14 21.16
N THR A 97 -0.48 4.23 20.30
CA THR A 97 0.36 3.52 19.34
C THR A 97 0.15 4.09 17.95
N LYS A 98 1.11 4.86 17.44
CA LYS A 98 1.13 5.39 16.07
C LYS A 98 1.76 4.32 15.15
N ARG A 99 0.89 3.48 14.58
CA ARG A 99 1.28 2.36 13.72
C ARG A 99 1.77 2.83 12.35
N THR A 100 2.73 2.09 11.79
CA THR A 100 3.14 2.20 10.39
C THR A 100 2.96 0.85 9.69
N CYS A 101 3.06 0.82 8.36
CA CYS A 101 3.00 -0.42 7.59
C CYS A 101 3.98 -0.43 6.42
N HIS A 102 4.21 -1.61 5.88
CA HIS A 102 4.95 -1.84 4.64
C HIS A 102 3.97 -2.35 3.58
N ILE A 103 3.89 -1.67 2.43
CA ILE A 103 3.01 -2.06 1.33
C ILE A 103 3.90 -2.69 0.26
N THR A 104 3.61 -3.94 -0.11
CA THR A 104 4.29 -4.62 -1.21
C THR A 104 3.29 -4.89 -2.32
N VAL A 105 3.62 -4.46 -3.53
CA VAL A 105 2.85 -4.70 -4.74
C VAL A 105 3.72 -5.51 -5.69
N LYS A 106 3.17 -6.58 -6.24
CA LYS A 106 3.77 -7.31 -7.35
C LYS A 106 2.85 -7.25 -8.57
N VAL A 107 3.45 -6.92 -9.71
CA VAL A 107 2.79 -6.94 -11.02
C VAL A 107 3.46 -7.98 -11.89
N GLY A 108 2.69 -8.59 -12.77
CA GLY A 108 3.18 -9.59 -13.73
C GLY A 108 2.09 -9.90 -14.75
N VAL A 109 2.45 -10.68 -15.76
CA VAL A 109 1.54 -11.18 -16.81
C VAL A 109 0.89 -12.49 -16.37
#